data_AF-A0A0P0CPF9-F1
#
_entry.id   AF-A0A0P0CPF9-F1
#
_cell.length_a   1.000
_cell.length_b   1.000
_cell.length_c   1.000
_cell.angle_alpha   90.00
_cell.angle_beta   90.00
_cell.angle_gamma   90.00
#
_symmetry.space_group_name_H-M   'P 1'
#
loop_
_entity.id
_entity.type
_entity.pdbx_description
1 polymer ?
#
loop_
_entity_poly.entity_id
_entity_poly.type
_entity_poly.pdbx_seq_one_letter_code
_entity_poly.pdbx_strand_id
1 'polypeptide(L)'
;MSFTESKDSTAAAKKRDKKVVLFSDEAILEFKLTANFRELKKDRDEDRAYHPAIVSVLDSAGTGVAMDLKVKVRGNNRRNPAVCDFPPILLNFSARGTRNTVFRGVDKLKLVTHCRSDLYVIREYLIYKLYNILTNHSYQARLCRVTYEDTSTKKVVETKYAFLIEDDEAMAKRNSGNIVHKERLLRMDQTNPQAMALVCFFQYMIGNTDWSVPYRHNIRIVSQQALDPGIPVAYDFDYAGLVSAPYAKPPAELGITSVRQRLFRGYQFEDEIYTEVIKTFNTHKKELYKVYTSCPLLDKTYLKQTLSYLDAFYKTINTPKEFERNIVKVGQQNQKSMVVIKGLK
;
A
#
# COMPACT_ATOMS: atom_id res chain seq x y z
N MET A 1 24.70 -31.80 -47.16
CA MET A 1 23.43 -31.33 -46.58
C MET A 1 23.47 -31.62 -45.09
N SER A 2 23.82 -30.62 -44.28
CA SER A 2 23.90 -30.75 -42.82
C SER A 2 22.84 -29.82 -42.25
N PHE A 3 21.85 -30.41 -41.57
CA PHE A 3 20.78 -29.70 -40.89
C PHE A 3 21.37 -29.03 -39.65
N THR A 4 21.31 -27.71 -39.59
CA THR A 4 21.60 -26.92 -38.39
C THR A 4 20.38 -26.96 -37.48
N GLU A 5 20.50 -27.68 -36.37
CA GLU A 5 19.52 -27.65 -35.28
C GLU A 5 19.43 -26.26 -34.65
N SER A 6 18.18 -25.80 -34.54
CA SER A 6 17.77 -24.52 -33.97
C SER A 6 18.12 -24.42 -32.47
N LYS A 7 18.90 -23.39 -32.12
CA LYS A 7 19.22 -22.97 -30.75
C LYS A 7 18.07 -22.21 -30.05
N ASP A 8 16.89 -22.09 -30.66
CA ASP A 8 15.81 -21.22 -30.15
C ASP A 8 14.91 -21.87 -29.07
N SER A 9 15.02 -23.17 -28.82
CA SER A 9 14.14 -23.86 -27.86
C SER A 9 14.55 -23.67 -26.38
N THR A 10 15.79 -23.23 -26.11
CA THR A 10 16.31 -23.14 -24.72
C THR A 10 16.11 -21.77 -24.06
N ALA A 11 15.82 -20.71 -24.83
CA ALA A 11 15.52 -19.38 -24.29
C ALA A 11 14.06 -19.23 -23.83
N ALA A 12 13.13 -19.90 -24.51
CA ALA A 12 11.71 -19.87 -24.17
C ALA A 12 11.37 -20.67 -22.88
N ALA A 13 12.13 -21.73 -22.58
CA ALA A 13 11.94 -22.55 -21.38
C ALA A 13 12.41 -21.86 -20.08
N LYS A 14 13.30 -20.85 -20.14
CA LYS A 14 13.80 -20.11 -18.97
C LYS A 14 12.85 -19.03 -18.44
N LYS A 15 11.77 -18.70 -19.17
CA LYS A 15 10.84 -17.61 -18.81
C LYS A 15 9.62 -18.07 -17.99
N ARG A 16 9.45 -19.37 -17.74
CA ARG A 16 8.21 -19.92 -17.17
C ARG A 16 8.07 -19.94 -15.64
N ASP A 17 9.04 -19.51 -14.83
CA ASP A 17 8.90 -19.66 -13.36
C ASP A 17 9.38 -18.47 -12.49
N LYS A 18 8.79 -17.29 -12.72
CA LYS A 18 8.88 -16.13 -11.81
C LYS A 18 7.49 -15.56 -11.46
N LYS A 19 6.46 -16.40 -11.34
CA LYS A 19 5.15 -15.93 -10.88
C LYS A 19 5.20 -15.80 -9.35
N VAL A 20 5.07 -14.57 -8.86
CA VAL A 20 4.89 -14.29 -7.43
C VAL A 20 3.53 -14.86 -7.02
N VAL A 21 3.53 -15.77 -6.06
CA VAL A 21 2.30 -16.41 -5.52
C VAL A 21 1.94 -15.91 -4.12
N LEU A 22 2.82 -15.11 -3.50
CA LEU A 22 2.67 -14.64 -2.13
C LEU A 22 1.30 -14.00 -1.86
N PHE A 23 0.77 -13.24 -2.83
CA PHE A 23 -0.45 -12.45 -2.70
C PHE A 23 -1.70 -13.12 -3.26
N SER A 24 -1.61 -14.34 -3.79
CA SER A 24 -2.81 -15.08 -4.25
C SER A 24 -3.57 -15.76 -3.12
N ASP A 25 -3.01 -15.76 -1.92
CA ASP A 25 -3.61 -16.32 -0.71
C ASP A 25 -3.77 -15.19 0.33
N GLU A 26 -4.97 -15.12 0.91
CA GLU A 26 -5.38 -14.11 1.89
C GLU A 26 -5.24 -14.60 3.34
N ALA A 27 -4.90 -15.88 3.55
CA ALA A 27 -4.63 -16.40 4.88
C ALA A 27 -3.43 -15.68 5.52
N ILE A 28 -3.54 -15.43 6.84
CA ILE A 28 -2.50 -14.78 7.63
C ILE A 28 -1.22 -15.60 7.50
N LEU A 29 -0.17 -14.98 6.94
CA LEU A 29 1.12 -15.63 6.82
C LEU A 29 1.86 -15.55 8.17
N GLU A 30 2.09 -16.70 8.79
CA GLU A 30 2.92 -16.79 9.99
C GLU A 30 4.37 -17.03 9.61
N PHE A 31 5.29 -16.23 10.13
CA PHE A 31 6.72 -16.43 9.91
C PHE A 31 7.57 -15.89 11.06
N LYS A 32 8.76 -16.48 11.22
CA LYS A 32 9.80 -15.97 12.12
C LYS A 32 10.83 -15.17 11.34
N LEU A 33 11.19 -14.00 11.84
CA LEU A 33 12.29 -13.19 11.32
C LEU A 33 13.38 -13.12 12.40
N THR A 34 14.52 -13.74 12.14
CA THR A 34 15.67 -13.77 13.05
C THR A 34 16.75 -12.82 12.53
N ALA A 35 17.16 -11.84 13.34
CA ALA A 35 18.18 -10.84 12.99
C ALA A 35 18.83 -10.24 14.25
N ASN A 36 19.89 -9.45 14.12
CA ASN A 36 20.37 -8.60 15.24
C ASN A 36 19.44 -7.38 15.36
N PHE A 37 18.33 -7.52 16.08
CA PHE A 37 17.32 -6.46 16.20
C PHE A 37 17.82 -5.28 17.02
N ARG A 38 18.79 -5.49 17.93
CA ARG A 38 19.44 -4.39 18.65
C ARG A 38 20.18 -3.46 17.71
N GLU A 39 20.95 -3.99 16.76
CA GLU A 39 21.67 -3.20 15.75
C GLU A 39 20.72 -2.64 14.70
N LEU A 40 19.84 -3.47 14.14
CA LEU A 40 18.89 -3.07 13.11
C LEU A 40 18.00 -1.90 13.56
N LYS A 41 17.49 -1.93 14.80
CA LYS A 41 16.64 -0.85 15.33
C LYS A 41 17.42 0.42 15.64
N LYS A 42 18.75 0.39 15.73
CA LYS A 42 19.59 1.58 15.89
C LYS A 42 19.99 2.18 14.54
N ASP A 43 20.14 1.34 13.52
CA ASP A 43 20.56 1.74 12.18
C ASP A 43 19.40 2.41 11.40
N ARG A 44 19.17 3.69 11.72
CA ARG A 44 18.05 4.50 11.23
C ARG A 44 18.48 5.75 10.47
N ASP A 45 19.77 5.93 10.25
CA ASP A 45 20.30 7.10 9.55
C ASP A 45 20.07 7.00 8.04
N GLU A 46 20.47 8.03 7.29
CA GLU A 46 20.24 8.05 5.84
C GLU A 46 21.02 6.98 5.09
N ASP A 47 22.22 6.67 5.56
CA ASP A 47 23.17 5.70 5.01
C ASP A 47 23.01 4.27 5.57
N ARG A 48 21.92 4.01 6.29
CA ARG A 48 21.60 2.70 6.89
C ARG A 48 21.84 1.51 5.97
N ALA A 49 22.40 0.45 6.55
CA ALA A 49 22.93 -0.70 5.84
C ALA A 49 21.93 -1.86 5.77
N TYR A 50 22.27 -2.85 4.96
CA TYR A 50 21.61 -4.15 5.00
C TYR A 50 22.25 -5.03 6.07
N HIS A 51 21.41 -5.61 6.93
CA HIS A 51 21.79 -6.54 7.98
C HIS A 51 21.45 -7.97 7.58
N PRO A 52 22.29 -8.97 7.90
CA PRO A 52 21.95 -10.37 7.67
C PRO A 52 20.75 -10.78 8.53
N ALA A 53 19.87 -11.59 7.96
CA ALA A 53 18.71 -12.13 8.66
C ALA A 53 18.32 -13.50 8.08
N ILE A 54 17.50 -14.21 8.84
CA ILE A 54 16.88 -15.47 8.43
C ILE A 54 15.38 -15.30 8.55
N VAL A 55 14.64 -15.71 7.52
CA VAL A 55 13.18 -15.84 7.57
C VAL A 55 12.82 -17.31 7.55
N SER A 56 11.94 -17.73 8.46
CA SER A 56 11.46 -19.09 8.54
C SER A 56 9.94 -19.14 8.44
N VAL A 57 9.43 -19.98 7.54
CA VAL A 57 8.00 -20.24 7.31
C VAL A 57 7.73 -21.74 7.47
N LEU A 58 6.49 -22.10 7.78
CA LEU A 58 6.05 -23.48 7.64
C LEU A 58 5.65 -23.74 6.19
N ASP A 59 6.09 -24.86 5.62
CA ASP A 59 5.59 -25.33 4.34
C ASP A 59 4.22 -26.01 4.49
N SER A 60 3.67 -26.49 3.37
CA SER A 60 2.38 -27.19 3.35
C SER A 60 2.34 -28.49 4.15
N ALA A 61 3.50 -29.06 4.47
CA ALA A 61 3.64 -30.26 5.30
C ALA A 61 3.90 -29.92 6.79
N GLY A 62 3.90 -28.64 7.17
CA GLY A 62 4.21 -28.18 8.52
C GLY A 62 5.71 -28.22 8.85
N THR A 63 6.58 -28.43 7.87
CA THR A 63 8.03 -28.42 8.05
C THR A 63 8.55 -26.99 7.95
N GLY A 64 9.43 -26.60 8.89
CA GLY A 64 10.05 -25.28 8.89
C GLY A 64 11.08 -25.13 7.76
N VAL A 65 10.86 -24.18 6.86
CA VAL A 65 11.79 -23.80 5.80
C VAL A 65 12.41 -22.45 6.13
N ALA A 66 13.74 -22.44 6.30
CA ALA A 66 14.52 -21.23 6.57
C ALA A 66 15.21 -20.72 5.30
N MET A 67 15.26 -19.40 5.13
CA MET A 67 15.94 -18.73 4.03
C MET A 67 16.78 -17.57 4.56
N ASP A 68 18.02 -17.49 4.07
CA ASP A 68 18.86 -16.31 4.28
C ASP A 68 18.35 -15.14 3.44
N LEU A 69 18.29 -13.98 4.08
CA LEU A 69 17.99 -12.72 3.44
C LEU A 69 18.80 -11.59 4.08
N LYS A 70 18.65 -10.41 3.52
CA LYS A 70 19.10 -9.17 4.14
C LYS A 70 17.89 -8.33 4.52
N VAL A 71 17.98 -7.62 5.64
CA VAL A 71 16.95 -6.69 6.10
C VAL A 71 17.53 -5.30 6.26
N LYS A 72 16.72 -4.29 6.03
CA LYS A 72 17.11 -2.89 6.22
C LYS A 72 15.93 -2.09 6.73
N VAL A 73 16.16 -1.14 7.63
CA VAL A 73 15.12 -0.19 8.02
C VAL A 73 14.70 0.66 6.81
N ARG A 74 13.40 0.88 6.62
CA ARG A 74 12.85 1.71 5.52
C ARG A 74 11.99 2.86 6.05
N GLY A 75 11.49 3.65 5.11
CA GLY A 75 10.56 4.76 5.40
C GLY A 75 11.29 6.06 5.77
N ASN A 76 10.49 7.12 5.88
CA ASN A 76 10.95 8.46 6.25
C ASN A 76 10.49 8.79 7.68
N ASN A 77 9.22 9.16 7.87
CA ASN A 77 8.67 9.51 9.18
C ASN A 77 8.69 8.34 10.18
N ARG A 78 8.20 7.16 9.76
CA ARG A 78 8.15 5.95 10.60
C ARG A 78 9.52 5.35 10.95
N ARG A 79 10.60 5.87 10.37
CA ARG A 79 11.97 5.51 10.75
C ARG A 79 12.42 6.29 11.99
N ASN A 80 11.89 7.48 12.24
CA ASN A 80 12.25 8.29 13.40
C ASN A 80 11.84 7.56 14.71
N PRO A 81 12.74 7.34 15.67
CA PRO A 81 12.43 6.68 16.94
C PRO A 81 11.39 7.41 17.79
N ALA A 82 11.26 8.73 17.63
CA ALA A 82 10.19 9.50 18.27
C ALA A 82 8.81 9.18 17.70
N VAL A 83 8.73 8.66 16.47
CA VAL A 83 7.48 8.26 15.80
C VAL A 83 7.22 6.77 16.02
N CYS A 84 8.21 5.90 15.78
CA CYS A 84 8.08 4.46 15.93
C CYS A 84 9.24 3.87 16.74
N ASP A 85 8.92 3.14 17.79
CA ASP A 85 9.84 2.27 18.53
C ASP A 85 10.28 1.05 17.70
N PHE A 86 9.41 0.51 16.84
CA PHE A 86 9.78 -0.49 15.84
C PHE A 86 9.64 0.04 14.41
N PRO A 87 10.72 0.16 13.64
CA PRO A 87 10.66 0.77 12.31
C PRO A 87 10.16 -0.23 11.25
N PRO A 88 9.61 0.24 10.11
CA PRO A 88 9.28 -0.66 9.01
C PRO A 88 10.55 -1.23 8.36
N ILE A 89 10.47 -2.46 7.87
CA ILE A 89 11.61 -3.23 7.37
C ILE A 89 11.45 -3.51 5.87
N LEU A 90 12.53 -3.40 5.11
CA LEU A 90 12.65 -3.93 3.76
C LEU A 90 13.33 -5.29 3.84
N LEU A 91 12.66 -6.33 3.35
CA LEU A 91 13.19 -7.68 3.18
C LEU A 91 13.83 -7.76 1.79
N ASN A 92 15.05 -8.29 1.71
CA ASN A 92 15.81 -8.45 0.46
C ASN A 92 16.29 -9.89 0.35
N PHE A 93 15.57 -10.69 -0.42
CA PHE A 93 15.77 -12.11 -0.60
C PHE A 93 16.85 -12.41 -1.63
N SER A 94 17.56 -13.52 -1.47
CA SER A 94 18.34 -14.06 -2.57
C SER A 94 17.42 -14.83 -3.54
N ALA A 95 17.53 -14.57 -4.84
CA ALA A 95 16.67 -15.21 -5.85
C ALA A 95 16.74 -16.75 -5.89
N ARG A 96 17.80 -17.35 -5.33
CA ARG A 96 17.93 -18.82 -5.21
C ARG A 96 17.16 -19.38 -4.01
N GLY A 97 17.11 -18.65 -2.89
CA GLY A 97 16.52 -19.14 -1.64
C GLY A 97 14.99 -19.29 -1.68
N THR A 98 14.29 -18.59 -2.57
CA THR A 98 12.82 -18.50 -2.49
C THR A 98 12.06 -19.53 -3.33
N ARG A 99 12.72 -20.29 -4.22
CA ARG A 99 12.07 -21.06 -5.30
C ARG A 99 10.98 -22.04 -4.83
N ASN A 100 11.15 -22.68 -3.68
CA ASN A 100 10.22 -23.69 -3.17
C ASN A 100 9.45 -23.19 -1.95
N THR A 101 9.23 -21.88 -1.86
CA THR A 101 8.60 -21.25 -0.70
C THR A 101 7.49 -20.30 -1.15
N VAL A 102 6.70 -19.82 -0.18
CA VAL A 102 5.68 -18.79 -0.41
C VAL A 102 6.26 -17.50 -1.02
N PHE A 103 7.56 -17.25 -0.83
CA PHE A 103 8.27 -16.08 -1.37
C PHE A 103 8.82 -16.30 -2.78
N ARG A 104 8.47 -17.40 -3.48
CA ARG A 104 8.96 -17.65 -4.85
C ARG A 104 8.75 -16.44 -5.75
N GLY A 105 9.83 -16.05 -6.42
CA GLY A 105 9.82 -14.93 -7.37
C GLY A 105 9.89 -13.54 -6.72
N VAL A 106 9.92 -13.45 -5.39
CA VAL A 106 10.15 -12.21 -4.65
C VAL A 106 11.65 -11.92 -4.56
N ASP A 107 12.05 -10.71 -4.96
CA ASP A 107 13.40 -10.17 -4.77
C ASP A 107 13.43 -9.28 -3.52
N LYS A 108 12.61 -8.22 -3.52
CA LYS A 108 12.44 -7.31 -2.39
C LYS A 108 11.00 -7.22 -1.97
N LEU A 109 10.78 -6.99 -0.68
CA LEU A 109 9.46 -6.89 -0.12
C LEU A 109 9.39 -5.91 1.04
N LYS A 110 8.43 -5.00 0.97
CA LYS A 110 8.16 -4.04 2.05
C LYS A 110 7.36 -4.76 3.14
N LEU A 111 7.89 -4.80 4.37
CA LEU A 111 7.20 -5.25 5.56
C LEU A 111 6.79 -4.02 6.38
N VAL A 112 5.50 -3.72 6.40
CA VAL A 112 4.93 -2.69 7.28
C VAL A 112 4.76 -3.31 8.66
N THR A 113 5.50 -2.76 9.61
CA THR A 113 5.59 -3.26 10.98
C THR A 113 4.69 -2.46 11.91
N HIS A 114 4.51 -2.99 13.11
CA HIS A 114 3.60 -2.47 14.13
C HIS A 114 3.87 -1.02 14.56
N CYS A 115 5.05 -0.45 14.30
CA CYS A 115 5.41 0.86 14.86
C CYS A 115 5.08 0.83 16.36
N ARG A 116 4.21 1.72 16.85
CA ARG A 116 3.75 1.73 18.25
C ARG A 116 2.71 0.67 18.62
N SER A 117 1.92 0.19 17.65
CA SER A 117 0.84 -0.79 17.87
C SER A 117 0.39 -1.41 16.55
N ASP A 118 0.26 -2.73 16.57
CA ASP A 118 -0.19 -3.54 15.43
C ASP A 118 -1.68 -3.37 15.11
N LEU A 119 -2.46 -2.73 15.97
CA LEU A 119 -3.82 -2.29 15.65
C LEU A 119 -3.85 -1.37 14.42
N TYR A 120 -2.91 -0.42 14.32
CA TYR A 120 -2.86 0.51 13.18
C TYR A 120 -2.42 -0.17 11.89
N VAL A 121 -1.59 -1.20 12.00
CA VAL A 121 -1.19 -2.06 10.87
C VAL A 121 -2.38 -2.81 10.31
N ILE A 122 -3.22 -3.40 11.17
CA ILE A 122 -4.45 -4.08 10.74
C ILE A 122 -5.37 -3.09 10.04
N ARG A 123 -5.56 -1.89 10.60
CA ARG A 123 -6.40 -0.85 9.99
C ARG A 123 -5.90 -0.41 8.62
N GLU A 124 -4.59 -0.19 8.48
CA GLU A 124 -3.96 0.18 7.21
C GLU A 124 -4.07 -0.95 6.17
N TYR A 125 -3.81 -2.19 6.58
CA TYR A 125 -3.98 -3.38 5.73
C TYR A 125 -5.40 -3.46 5.15
N LEU A 126 -6.44 -3.22 5.97
CA LEU A 126 -7.82 -3.26 5.50
C LEU A 126 -8.10 -2.17 4.44
N ILE A 127 -7.42 -1.03 4.48
CA ILE A 127 -7.54 -0.01 3.42
C ILE A 127 -7.01 -0.52 2.08
N TYR A 128 -5.89 -1.27 2.07
CA TYR A 128 -5.43 -1.95 0.85
C TYR A 128 -6.50 -2.90 0.30
N LYS A 129 -7.18 -3.65 1.17
CA LYS A 129 -8.27 -4.55 0.78
C LYS A 129 -9.46 -3.80 0.18
N LEU A 130 -9.83 -2.63 0.73
CA LEU A 130 -10.85 -1.77 0.12
C LEU A 130 -10.45 -1.34 -1.29
N TYR A 131 -9.18 -0.95 -1.49
CA TYR A 131 -8.72 -0.49 -2.78
C TYR A 131 -8.67 -1.61 -3.83
N ASN A 132 -8.30 -2.83 -3.41
CA ASN A 132 -8.31 -4.02 -4.27
C ASN A 132 -9.71 -4.36 -4.80
N ILE A 133 -10.78 -4.09 -4.04
CA ILE A 133 -12.17 -4.27 -4.49
C ILE A 133 -12.53 -3.28 -5.60
N LEU A 134 -12.06 -2.04 -5.47
CA LEU A 134 -12.43 -0.94 -6.37
C LEU A 134 -11.66 -0.94 -7.69
N THR A 135 -10.43 -1.48 -7.70
CA THR A 135 -9.60 -1.49 -8.92
C THR A 135 -8.44 -2.49 -8.83
N ASN A 136 -8.10 -3.06 -9.99
CA ASN A 136 -6.87 -3.84 -10.18
C ASN A 136 -5.60 -2.98 -10.13
N HIS A 137 -5.72 -1.68 -10.43
CA HIS A 137 -4.66 -0.67 -10.33
C HIS A 137 -4.46 -0.24 -8.86
N SER A 138 -4.15 -1.23 -8.03
CA SER A 138 -3.92 -1.11 -6.60
C SER A 138 -2.80 -2.07 -6.21
N TYR A 139 -2.15 -1.84 -5.08
CA TYR A 139 -1.16 -2.79 -4.55
C TYR A 139 -1.86 -3.96 -3.86
N GLN A 140 -1.38 -5.18 -4.09
CA GLN A 140 -1.76 -6.30 -3.26
C GLN A 140 -1.03 -6.24 -1.91
N ALA A 141 -1.72 -6.64 -0.85
CA ALA A 141 -1.16 -6.74 0.49
C ALA A 141 -1.53 -8.07 1.15
N ARG A 142 -0.65 -8.62 2.00
CA ARG A 142 -0.93 -9.84 2.75
C ARG A 142 -0.63 -9.62 4.23
N LEU A 143 -1.62 -9.90 5.08
CA LEU A 143 -1.46 -9.80 6.53
C LEU A 143 -0.56 -10.93 7.04
N CYS A 144 0.27 -10.63 8.02
CA CYS A 144 1.22 -11.57 8.58
C CYS A 144 1.22 -11.49 10.10
N ARG A 145 1.56 -12.61 10.74
CA ARG A 145 1.92 -12.67 12.16
C ARG A 145 3.41 -12.99 12.24
N VAL A 146 4.19 -12.00 12.69
CA VAL A 146 5.65 -12.07 12.62
C VAL A 146 6.22 -12.23 14.02
N THR A 147 7.00 -13.28 14.23
CA THR A 147 7.81 -13.47 15.44
C THR A 147 9.22 -12.97 15.16
N TYR A 148 9.64 -11.94 15.90
CA TYR A 148 10.97 -11.35 15.80
C TYR A 148 11.89 -11.99 16.84
N GLU A 149 13.00 -12.60 16.42
CA GLU A 149 13.96 -13.29 17.30
C GLU A 149 15.34 -12.66 17.16
N ASP A 150 15.97 -12.31 18.28
CA ASP A 150 17.27 -11.64 18.26
C ASP A 150 18.41 -12.66 18.19
N THR A 151 19.31 -12.53 17.20
CA THR A 151 20.44 -13.45 17.00
C THR A 151 21.43 -13.45 18.16
N SER A 152 21.62 -12.31 18.85
CA SER A 152 22.62 -12.18 19.91
C SER A 152 22.19 -12.88 21.20
N THR A 153 20.88 -12.88 21.49
CA THR A 153 20.31 -13.48 22.70
C THR A 153 19.62 -14.82 22.46
N LYS A 154 19.30 -15.14 21.19
CA LYS A 154 18.46 -16.26 20.77
C LYS A 154 17.06 -16.26 21.42
N LYS A 155 16.57 -15.08 21.83
CA LYS A 155 15.26 -14.90 22.45
C LYS A 155 14.29 -14.23 21.49
N VAL A 156 13.01 -14.60 21.61
CA VAL A 156 11.92 -13.86 20.97
C VAL A 156 11.86 -12.46 21.58
N VAL A 157 11.94 -11.45 20.72
CA VAL A 157 11.78 -10.04 21.06
C VAL A 157 10.30 -9.74 21.22
N GLU A 158 9.51 -10.06 20.20
CA GLU A 158 8.06 -9.89 20.18
C GLU A 158 7.40 -10.67 19.03
N THR A 159 6.10 -10.91 19.15
CA THR A 159 5.26 -11.39 18.05
C THR A 159 4.14 -10.40 17.80
N LYS A 160 4.05 -9.85 16.58
CA LYS A 160 3.13 -8.76 16.24
C LYS A 160 2.51 -8.97 14.85
N TYR A 161 1.35 -8.36 14.62
CA TYR A 161 0.85 -8.26 13.24
C TYR A 161 1.69 -7.27 12.43
N ALA A 162 1.89 -7.63 11.18
CA ALA A 162 2.56 -6.85 10.13
C ALA A 162 1.82 -7.12 8.82
N PHE A 163 2.14 -6.39 7.74
CA PHE A 163 1.72 -6.83 6.41
C PHE A 163 2.80 -6.60 5.35
N LEU A 164 2.77 -7.45 4.34
CA LEU A 164 3.61 -7.38 3.16
C LEU A 164 2.87 -6.61 2.07
N ILE A 165 3.58 -5.78 1.31
CA ILE A 165 3.03 -5.04 0.17
C ILE A 165 3.75 -5.47 -1.10
N GLU A 166 2.99 -5.65 -2.18
CA GLU A 166 3.48 -5.91 -3.53
C GLU A 166 4.55 -4.90 -3.96
N ASP A 167 5.55 -5.37 -4.70
CA ASP A 167 6.58 -4.49 -5.26
C ASP A 167 6.02 -3.60 -6.38
N ASP A 168 6.60 -2.41 -6.56
CA ASP A 168 6.12 -1.42 -7.53
C ASP A 168 6.14 -2.00 -8.96
N GLU A 169 7.19 -2.72 -9.35
CA GLU A 169 7.29 -3.32 -10.69
C GLU A 169 6.40 -4.54 -10.86
N ALA A 170 6.20 -5.31 -9.78
CA ALA A 170 5.26 -6.43 -9.80
C ALA A 170 3.82 -5.93 -10.00
N MET A 171 3.43 -4.87 -9.28
CA MET A 171 2.13 -4.21 -9.41
C MET A 171 1.92 -3.64 -10.82
N ALA A 172 2.92 -2.94 -11.36
CA ALA A 172 2.85 -2.39 -12.71
C ALA A 172 2.70 -3.51 -13.76
N LYS A 173 3.53 -4.55 -13.66
CA LYS A 173 3.50 -5.71 -14.56
C LYS A 173 2.17 -6.48 -14.50
N ARG A 174 1.56 -6.63 -13.32
CA ARG A 174 0.23 -7.24 -13.17
C ARG A 174 -0.85 -6.45 -13.90
N ASN A 175 -0.66 -5.14 -14.04
CA ASN A 175 -1.54 -4.23 -14.77
C ASN A 175 -1.07 -3.96 -16.21
N SER A 176 -0.21 -4.84 -16.76
CA SER A 176 0.32 -4.76 -18.13
C SER A 176 1.02 -3.43 -18.44
N GLY A 177 1.65 -2.80 -17.44
CA GLY A 177 2.34 -1.53 -17.59
C GLY A 177 3.69 -1.48 -16.89
N ASN A 178 4.30 -0.30 -16.95
CA ASN A 178 5.56 0.03 -16.29
C ASN A 178 5.37 1.25 -15.39
N ILE A 179 6.23 1.38 -14.38
CA ILE A 179 6.26 2.58 -13.53
C ILE A 179 6.78 3.77 -14.35
N VAL A 180 6.01 4.86 -14.36
CA VAL A 180 6.46 6.13 -14.93
C VAL A 180 7.45 6.77 -13.97
N HIS A 181 8.65 7.03 -14.49
CA HIS A 181 9.72 7.74 -13.80
C HIS A 181 9.25 9.09 -13.23
N LYS A 182 9.70 9.42 -12.01
CA LYS A 182 9.25 10.60 -11.26
C LYS A 182 9.71 11.92 -11.89
N GLU A 183 10.76 11.87 -12.70
CA GLU A 183 11.34 12.98 -13.46
C GLU A 183 10.33 13.53 -14.49
N ARG A 184 9.38 12.69 -14.94
CA ARG A 184 8.21 13.14 -15.70
C ARG A 184 7.18 13.73 -14.76
N LEU A 185 7.23 15.06 -14.61
CA LEU A 185 6.25 15.83 -13.87
C LEU A 185 4.88 15.71 -14.56
N LEU A 186 3.90 15.17 -13.83
CA LEU A 186 2.52 15.07 -14.28
C LEU A 186 1.61 15.75 -13.26
N ARG A 187 0.71 16.59 -13.74
CA ARG A 187 -0.44 17.05 -12.97
C ARG A 187 -1.53 15.99 -12.94
N MET A 188 -2.50 16.15 -12.05
CA MET A 188 -3.64 15.23 -11.93
C MET A 188 -4.49 15.19 -13.21
N ASP A 189 -4.73 16.33 -13.84
CA ASP A 189 -5.48 16.48 -15.10
C ASP A 189 -4.72 15.96 -16.33
N GLN A 190 -3.46 15.52 -16.17
CA GLN A 190 -2.66 14.88 -17.22
C GLN A 190 -2.59 13.35 -17.07
N THR A 191 -3.32 12.79 -16.10
CA THR A 191 -3.45 11.34 -15.89
C THR A 191 -4.78 10.84 -16.44
N ASN A 192 -4.99 9.52 -16.45
CA ASN A 192 -6.29 8.96 -16.84
C ASN A 192 -7.41 9.53 -15.93
N PRO A 193 -8.42 10.23 -16.48
CA PRO A 193 -9.37 11.00 -15.67
C PRO A 193 -10.31 10.11 -14.84
N GLN A 194 -10.71 8.96 -15.37
CA GLN A 194 -11.54 7.98 -14.65
C GLN A 194 -10.79 7.37 -13.47
N ALA A 195 -9.54 6.94 -13.70
CA ALA A 195 -8.70 6.40 -12.63
C ALA A 195 -8.34 7.46 -11.58
N MET A 196 -8.11 8.71 -12.01
CA MET A 196 -7.84 9.81 -11.10
C MET A 196 -9.05 10.17 -10.24
N ALA A 197 -10.27 10.18 -10.82
CA ALA A 197 -11.49 10.35 -10.06
C ALA A 197 -11.66 9.25 -9.00
N LEU A 198 -11.44 7.98 -9.38
CA LEU A 198 -11.48 6.86 -8.43
C LEU A 198 -10.51 7.06 -7.26
N VAL A 199 -9.26 7.45 -7.54
CA VAL A 199 -8.25 7.76 -6.50
C VAL A 199 -8.71 8.91 -5.61
N CYS A 200 -9.20 10.02 -6.17
CA CYS A 200 -9.67 11.16 -5.39
C CYS A 200 -10.81 10.78 -4.44
N PHE A 201 -11.80 10.04 -4.94
CA PHE A 201 -12.94 9.58 -4.15
C PHE A 201 -12.53 8.53 -3.12
N PHE A 202 -11.60 7.63 -3.47
CA PHE A 202 -11.07 6.65 -2.54
C PHE A 202 -10.31 7.32 -1.38
N GLN A 203 -9.40 8.25 -1.69
CA GLN A 203 -8.67 9.02 -0.69
C GLN A 203 -9.62 9.84 0.19
N TYR A 204 -10.65 10.44 -0.39
CA TYR A 204 -11.72 11.13 0.37
C TYR A 204 -12.50 10.17 1.28
N MET A 205 -12.91 8.99 0.78
CA MET A 205 -13.64 7.98 1.55
C MET A 205 -12.88 7.59 2.81
N ILE A 206 -11.57 7.32 2.68
CA ILE A 206 -10.72 6.88 3.79
C ILE A 206 -10.21 8.05 4.65
N GLY A 207 -10.47 9.30 4.25
CA GLY A 207 -9.99 10.51 4.94
C GLY A 207 -8.48 10.70 4.83
N ASN A 208 -7.87 10.36 3.70
CA ASN A 208 -6.44 10.51 3.49
C ASN A 208 -6.16 11.76 2.63
N THR A 209 -5.36 12.66 3.19
CA THR A 209 -4.89 13.86 2.51
C THR A 209 -3.40 13.84 2.23
N ASP A 210 -2.65 12.82 2.66
CA ASP A 210 -1.20 12.74 2.52
C ASP A 210 -0.79 12.07 1.20
N TRP A 211 -0.98 12.77 0.08
CA TRP A 211 -0.62 12.28 -1.26
C TRP A 211 -0.43 13.42 -2.27
N SER A 212 0.31 13.16 -3.35
CA SER A 212 0.47 14.12 -4.45
C SER A 212 0.89 13.43 -5.74
N VAL A 213 0.17 13.73 -6.83
CA VAL A 213 0.54 13.26 -8.17
C VAL A 213 1.80 13.98 -8.69
N PRO A 214 1.89 15.33 -8.68
CA PRO A 214 3.10 16.04 -9.13
C PRO A 214 4.37 15.64 -8.39
N TYR A 215 4.30 15.49 -7.06
CA TYR A 215 5.46 15.15 -6.23
C TYR A 215 5.69 13.64 -6.09
N ARG A 216 4.84 12.78 -6.68
CA ARG A 216 4.88 11.32 -6.50
C ARG A 216 4.87 10.87 -5.03
N HIS A 217 4.29 11.70 -4.16
CA HIS A 217 4.14 11.38 -2.74
C HIS A 217 2.94 10.43 -2.58
N ASN A 218 3.18 9.23 -2.06
CA ASN A 218 2.15 8.20 -1.84
C ASN A 218 1.31 7.86 -3.10
N ILE A 219 1.89 8.11 -4.28
CA ILE A 219 1.32 7.81 -5.59
C ILE A 219 2.42 7.22 -6.48
N ARG A 220 2.09 6.12 -7.18
CA ARG A 220 2.79 5.70 -8.40
C ARG A 220 1.93 5.97 -9.61
N ILE A 221 2.56 6.14 -10.76
CA ILE A 221 1.87 6.19 -12.05
C ILE A 221 2.29 4.97 -12.85
N VAL A 222 1.32 4.21 -13.33
CA VAL A 222 1.52 3.07 -14.23
C VAL A 222 1.12 3.48 -15.63
N SER A 223 1.95 3.18 -16.63
CA SER A 223 1.63 3.41 -18.04
C SER A 223 1.76 2.13 -18.83
N GLN A 224 0.77 1.82 -19.67
CA GLN A 224 0.81 0.66 -20.55
C GLN A 224 1.66 0.96 -21.79
N GLN A 225 1.58 2.19 -22.30
CA GLN A 225 2.43 2.71 -23.37
C GLN A 225 3.05 4.05 -22.98
N ALA A 226 4.13 4.47 -23.67
CA ALA A 226 4.89 5.67 -23.29
C ALA A 226 4.06 6.98 -23.33
N LEU A 227 3.09 7.05 -24.25
CA LEU A 227 2.24 8.23 -24.49
C LEU A 227 0.87 8.16 -23.80
N ASP A 228 0.53 7.05 -23.15
CA ASP A 228 -0.77 6.93 -22.49
C ASP A 228 -0.91 7.94 -21.34
N PRO A 229 -2.13 8.44 -21.09
CA PRO A 229 -2.45 9.09 -19.82
C PRO A 229 -2.20 8.07 -18.70
N GLY A 230 -1.12 8.27 -17.94
CA GLY A 230 -0.74 7.33 -16.90
C GLY A 230 -1.83 7.14 -15.85
N ILE A 231 -1.89 5.94 -15.27
CA ILE A 231 -2.89 5.55 -14.28
C ILE A 231 -2.32 5.77 -12.87
N PRO A 232 -2.92 6.64 -12.05
CA PRO A 232 -2.46 6.85 -10.69
C PRO A 232 -2.85 5.69 -9.77
N VAL A 233 -1.90 5.25 -8.96
CA VAL A 233 -2.03 4.16 -7.99
C VAL A 233 -1.59 4.66 -6.63
N ALA A 234 -2.52 4.75 -5.69
CA ALA A 234 -2.25 5.21 -4.33
C ALA A 234 -1.65 4.10 -3.44
N TYR A 235 -0.80 4.50 -2.48
CA TYR A 235 -0.20 3.62 -1.48
C TYR A 235 0.23 4.42 -0.23
N ASP A 236 0.67 3.74 0.84
CA ASP A 236 1.04 4.33 2.15
C ASP A 236 -0.16 5.07 2.77
N PHE A 237 -1.05 4.30 3.40
CA PHE A 237 -2.36 4.79 3.88
C PHE A 237 -2.36 5.09 5.37
N ASP A 238 -1.20 5.21 6.00
CA ASP A 238 -1.07 5.35 7.44
C ASP A 238 -1.61 6.67 8.00
N TYR A 239 -1.58 7.71 7.18
CA TYR A 239 -2.15 9.02 7.49
C TYR A 239 -3.66 9.11 7.21
N ALA A 240 -4.30 8.03 6.78
CA ALA A 240 -5.74 8.02 6.54
C ALA A 240 -6.55 8.14 7.83
N GLY A 241 -7.65 8.89 7.77
CA GLY A 241 -8.65 8.98 8.83
C GLY A 241 -9.15 7.62 9.31
N LEU A 242 -9.30 6.62 8.43
CA LEU A 242 -9.68 5.27 8.84
C LEU A 242 -8.61 4.58 9.72
N VAL A 243 -7.31 4.78 9.46
CA VAL A 243 -6.26 4.27 10.36
C VAL A 243 -6.28 5.01 11.69
N SER A 244 -6.39 6.35 11.62
CA SER A 244 -6.42 7.23 12.78
C SER A 244 -5.20 7.03 13.69
N ALA A 245 -4.02 6.85 13.10
CA ALA A 245 -2.78 6.67 13.85
C ALA A 245 -2.47 7.91 14.70
N PRO A 246 -1.91 7.75 15.91
CA PRO A 246 -1.71 8.86 16.85
C PRO A 246 -0.66 9.86 16.39
N TYR A 247 0.22 9.45 15.46
CA TYR A 247 1.22 10.32 14.85
C TYR A 247 0.71 11.02 13.57
N ALA A 248 -0.43 10.62 13.02
CA ALA A 248 -0.96 11.19 11.80
C ALA A 248 -1.57 12.57 12.09
N LYS A 249 -0.92 13.61 11.59
CA LYS A 249 -1.40 15.00 11.68
C LYS A 249 -1.57 15.56 10.27
N PRO A 250 -2.71 16.19 9.96
CA PRO A 250 -2.87 16.81 8.66
C PRO A 250 -1.91 18.01 8.51
N PRO A 251 -1.41 18.28 7.29
CA PRO A 251 -0.70 19.51 7.01
C PRO A 251 -1.55 20.75 7.33
N ALA A 252 -0.96 21.76 7.94
CA ALA A 252 -1.67 22.97 8.37
C ALA A 252 -2.27 23.74 7.17
N GLU A 253 -1.62 23.66 6.01
CA GLU A 253 -2.04 24.28 4.75
C GLU A 253 -3.41 23.78 4.27
N LEU A 254 -3.89 22.63 4.76
CA LEU A 254 -5.19 22.06 4.40
C LEU A 254 -6.35 22.60 5.24
N GLY A 255 -6.09 23.36 6.31
CA GLY A 255 -7.13 23.96 7.15
C GLY A 255 -7.99 22.97 7.96
N ILE A 256 -7.64 21.68 7.96
CA ILE A 256 -8.29 20.65 8.78
C ILE A 256 -7.49 20.38 10.05
N THR A 257 -8.17 20.07 11.14
CA THR A 257 -7.53 19.86 12.46
C THR A 257 -7.28 18.40 12.79
N SER A 258 -7.88 17.48 12.02
CA SER A 258 -7.77 16.05 12.23
C SER A 258 -7.81 15.30 10.91
N VAL A 259 -7.05 14.21 10.79
CA VAL A 259 -7.14 13.27 9.66
C VAL A 259 -8.52 12.59 9.56
N ARG A 260 -9.34 12.66 10.62
CA ARG A 260 -10.76 12.22 10.60
C ARG A 260 -11.69 13.23 9.91
N GLN A 261 -11.23 14.44 9.64
CA GLN A 261 -11.99 15.39 8.82
C GLN A 261 -11.69 15.12 7.36
N ARG A 262 -12.71 14.75 6.58
CA ARG A 262 -12.54 14.53 5.15
C ARG A 262 -12.35 15.87 4.44
N LEU A 263 -11.41 15.87 3.50
CA LEU A 263 -11.18 16.97 2.58
C LEU A 263 -11.03 16.42 1.17
N PHE A 264 -11.86 16.88 0.24
CA PHE A 264 -11.75 16.48 -1.15
C PHE A 264 -10.57 17.22 -1.80
N ARG A 265 -9.61 16.45 -2.35
CA ARG A 265 -8.39 16.98 -2.98
C ARG A 265 -8.34 16.77 -4.49
N GLY A 266 -9.45 16.33 -5.09
CA GLY A 266 -9.60 16.27 -6.55
C GLY A 266 -9.85 17.63 -7.17
N TYR A 267 -9.63 17.74 -8.48
CA TYR A 267 -10.12 18.85 -9.31
C TYR A 267 -11.56 18.57 -9.76
N GLN A 268 -12.16 19.49 -10.53
CA GLN A 268 -13.48 19.25 -11.13
C GLN A 268 -13.40 18.21 -12.24
N PHE A 269 -14.21 17.16 -12.15
CA PHE A 269 -14.42 16.19 -13.23
C PHE A 269 -15.69 16.50 -14.02
N GLU A 270 -15.82 15.89 -15.21
CA GLU A 270 -17.06 15.90 -15.99
C GLU A 270 -18.16 15.08 -15.29
N ASP A 271 -19.42 15.40 -15.57
CA ASP A 271 -20.59 14.78 -14.92
C ASP A 271 -20.67 13.27 -15.17
N GLU A 272 -20.25 12.81 -16.35
CA GLU A 272 -20.21 11.38 -16.68
C GLU A 272 -19.17 10.63 -15.84
N ILE A 273 -18.02 11.27 -15.55
CA ILE A 273 -16.98 10.69 -14.69
C ILE A 273 -17.49 10.61 -13.24
N TYR A 274 -18.17 11.66 -12.75
CA TYR A 274 -18.79 11.62 -11.43
C TYR A 274 -19.84 10.52 -11.31
N THR A 275 -20.68 10.37 -12.33
CA THR A 275 -21.72 9.35 -12.37
C THR A 275 -21.12 7.95 -12.31
N GLU A 276 -20.10 7.67 -13.12
CA GLU A 276 -19.44 6.37 -13.15
C GLU A 276 -18.69 6.07 -11.84
N VAL A 277 -17.94 7.01 -11.26
CA VAL A 277 -17.23 6.75 -9.99
C VAL A 277 -18.21 6.51 -8.84
N ILE A 278 -19.30 7.29 -8.74
CA ILE A 278 -20.34 7.07 -7.72
C ILE A 278 -20.98 5.69 -7.89
N LYS A 279 -21.29 5.30 -9.13
CA LYS A 279 -21.81 3.97 -9.46
C LYS A 279 -20.85 2.86 -9.05
N THR A 280 -19.55 3.00 -9.27
CA THR A 280 -18.52 2.05 -8.79
C THR A 280 -18.61 1.87 -7.26
N PHE A 281 -18.58 2.96 -6.49
CA PHE A 281 -18.65 2.88 -5.02
C PHE A 281 -19.98 2.30 -4.52
N ASN A 282 -21.10 2.62 -5.16
CA ASN A 282 -22.40 2.09 -4.78
C ASN A 282 -22.53 0.59 -5.10
N THR A 283 -21.99 0.16 -6.24
CA THR A 283 -21.94 -1.26 -6.64
C THR A 283 -21.19 -2.09 -5.62
N HIS A 284 -20.01 -1.64 -5.20
CA HIS A 284 -19.15 -2.37 -4.26
C HIS A 284 -19.45 -2.10 -2.77
N LYS A 285 -20.50 -1.32 -2.45
CA LYS A 285 -20.78 -0.90 -1.06
C LYS A 285 -20.83 -2.08 -0.08
N LYS A 286 -21.54 -3.16 -0.42
CA LYS A 286 -21.66 -4.33 0.46
C LYS A 286 -20.31 -5.00 0.71
N GLU A 287 -19.48 -5.11 -0.32
CA GLU A 287 -18.16 -5.75 -0.24
C GLU A 287 -17.19 -4.92 0.60
N LEU A 288 -17.21 -3.60 0.44
CA LEU A 288 -16.39 -2.67 1.23
C LEU A 288 -16.74 -2.73 2.71
N TYR A 289 -18.02 -2.84 3.08
CA TYR A 289 -18.42 -3.01 4.48
C TYR A 289 -18.00 -4.38 5.01
N LYS A 290 -18.10 -5.42 4.17
CA LYS A 290 -17.72 -6.79 4.53
C LYS A 290 -16.26 -6.91 4.94
N VAL A 291 -15.35 -6.15 4.32
CA VAL A 291 -13.92 -6.10 4.71
C VAL A 291 -13.75 -5.82 6.21
N TYR A 292 -14.54 -4.91 6.77
CA TYR A 292 -14.48 -4.60 8.20
C TYR A 292 -15.30 -5.55 9.05
N THR A 293 -16.54 -5.87 8.66
CA THR A 293 -17.42 -6.72 9.48
C THR A 293 -16.96 -8.17 9.58
N SER A 294 -16.16 -8.64 8.61
CA SER A 294 -15.60 -9.99 8.60
C SER A 294 -14.20 -10.08 9.20
N CYS A 295 -13.60 -8.97 9.67
CA CYS A 295 -12.27 -8.99 10.29
C CYS A 295 -12.39 -9.25 11.81
N PRO A 296 -12.01 -10.42 12.32
CA PRO A 296 -12.13 -10.75 13.74
C PRO A 296 -11.11 -10.01 14.63
N LEU A 297 -10.11 -9.36 14.03
CA LEU A 297 -9.05 -8.66 14.75
C LEU A 297 -9.42 -7.22 15.15
N LEU A 298 -10.62 -6.75 14.77
CA LEU A 298 -11.08 -5.41 15.10
C LEU A 298 -11.87 -5.40 16.41
N ASP A 299 -11.58 -4.41 17.25
CA ASP A 299 -12.44 -4.16 18.41
C ASP A 299 -13.80 -3.59 17.97
N LYS A 300 -14.84 -3.89 18.77
CA LYS A 300 -16.23 -3.51 18.45
C LYS A 300 -16.42 -1.99 18.34
N THR A 301 -15.69 -1.22 19.14
CA THR A 301 -15.79 0.25 19.16
C THR A 301 -15.27 0.83 17.85
N TYR A 302 -14.07 0.43 17.43
CA TYR A 302 -13.48 0.83 16.18
C TYR A 302 -14.33 0.38 14.98
N LEU A 303 -14.86 -0.84 14.99
CA LEU A 303 -15.75 -1.33 13.94
C LEU A 303 -16.97 -0.40 13.80
N LYS A 304 -17.69 -0.12 14.90
CA LYS A 304 -18.84 0.79 14.89
C LYS A 304 -18.49 2.18 14.35
N GLN A 305 -17.38 2.75 14.82
CA GLN A 305 -16.90 4.05 14.36
C GLN A 305 -16.57 4.05 12.86
N THR A 306 -15.96 2.97 12.37
CA THR A 306 -15.59 2.81 10.96
C THR A 306 -16.82 2.71 10.07
N LEU A 307 -17.82 1.91 10.46
CA LEU A 307 -19.07 1.81 9.69
C LEU A 307 -19.79 3.16 9.62
N SER A 308 -19.90 3.87 10.75
CA SER A 308 -20.47 5.22 10.77
C SER A 308 -19.67 6.21 9.92
N TYR A 309 -18.33 6.10 9.90
CA TYR A 309 -17.48 6.92 9.05
C TYR A 309 -17.77 6.64 7.57
N LEU A 310 -17.88 5.38 7.15
CA LEU A 310 -18.25 4.99 5.79
C LEU A 310 -19.66 5.45 5.43
N ASP A 311 -20.64 5.34 6.33
CA ASP A 311 -22.00 5.83 6.13
C ASP A 311 -22.01 7.33 5.78
N ALA A 312 -21.20 8.13 6.48
CA ALA A 312 -21.07 9.55 6.18
C ALA A 312 -20.46 9.84 4.79
N PHE A 313 -19.56 8.98 4.31
CA PHE A 313 -19.07 9.08 2.92
C PHE A 313 -20.18 8.78 1.92
N TYR A 314 -20.91 7.67 2.12
CA TYR A 314 -22.03 7.29 1.25
C TYR A 314 -23.15 8.32 1.27
N LYS A 315 -23.40 8.96 2.41
CA LYS A 315 -24.34 10.08 2.50
C LYS A 315 -23.88 11.25 1.63
N THR A 316 -22.59 11.61 1.72
CA THR A 316 -22.01 12.71 0.93
C THR A 316 -22.18 12.46 -0.57
N ILE A 317 -21.79 11.28 -1.07
CA ILE A 317 -21.78 11.02 -2.52
C ILE A 317 -23.17 10.75 -3.10
N ASN A 318 -24.16 10.37 -2.28
CA ASN A 318 -25.52 10.04 -2.74
C ASN A 318 -26.57 11.11 -2.41
N THR A 319 -26.18 12.20 -1.75
CA THR A 319 -27.08 13.34 -1.48
C THR A 319 -26.70 14.50 -2.38
N PRO A 320 -27.51 14.91 -3.37
CA PRO A 320 -27.13 15.92 -4.36
C PRO A 320 -26.57 17.21 -3.75
N LYS A 321 -27.21 17.72 -2.68
CA LYS A 321 -26.74 18.93 -1.98
C LYS A 321 -25.40 18.74 -1.27
N GLU A 322 -25.15 17.57 -0.68
CA GLU A 322 -23.86 17.30 -0.02
C GLU A 322 -22.77 17.01 -1.03
N PHE A 323 -23.09 16.32 -2.12
CA PHE A 323 -22.17 16.05 -3.22
C PHE A 323 -21.69 17.35 -3.87
N GLU A 324 -22.64 18.21 -4.26
CA GLU A 324 -22.35 19.52 -4.85
C GLU A 324 -21.46 20.36 -3.92
N ARG A 325 -21.80 20.43 -2.63
CA ARG A 325 -21.08 21.25 -1.66
C ARG A 325 -19.67 20.74 -1.37
N ASN A 326 -19.53 19.44 -1.11
CA ASN A 326 -18.30 18.89 -0.53
C ASN A 326 -17.35 18.29 -1.59
N ILE A 327 -17.84 18.03 -2.82
CA ILE A 327 -17.05 17.45 -3.91
C ILE A 327 -16.94 18.44 -5.07
N VAL A 328 -18.05 18.81 -5.71
CA VAL A 328 -18.02 19.60 -6.96
C VAL A 328 -17.46 21.01 -6.73
N LYS A 329 -18.02 21.76 -5.78
CA LYS A 329 -17.55 23.12 -5.45
C LYS A 329 -16.13 23.13 -4.91
N VAL A 330 -15.75 22.13 -4.13
CA VAL A 330 -14.38 21.97 -3.62
C VAL A 330 -13.41 21.66 -4.78
N GLY A 331 -13.80 20.79 -5.71
CA GLY A 331 -13.02 20.49 -6.91
C GLY A 331 -12.80 21.71 -7.82
N GLN A 332 -13.85 22.52 -8.01
CA GLN A 332 -13.77 23.81 -8.72
C GLN A 332 -12.81 24.78 -8.05
N GLN A 333 -12.85 24.86 -6.72
CA GLN A 333 -11.91 25.68 -5.95
C GLN A 333 -10.48 25.17 -6.11
N ASN A 334 -10.24 23.87 -5.91
CA ASN A 334 -8.93 23.25 -6.06
C ASN A 334 -8.32 23.45 -7.46
N GLN A 335 -9.14 23.49 -8.52
CA GLN A 335 -8.66 23.76 -9.88
C GLN A 335 -8.21 25.21 -10.06
N LYS A 336 -8.80 26.16 -9.33
CA LYS A 336 -8.44 27.58 -9.37
C LYS A 336 -7.28 27.92 -8.44
N SER A 337 -7.23 27.28 -7.27
CA SER A 337 -6.23 27.52 -6.23
C SER A 337 -5.39 26.26 -6.01
N MET A 338 -4.13 26.28 -6.46
CA MET A 338 -3.19 25.22 -6.12
C MET A 338 -2.78 25.32 -4.66
N VAL A 339 -3.29 24.40 -3.82
CA VAL A 339 -2.80 24.25 -2.44
C VAL A 339 -1.50 23.45 -2.47
N VAL A 340 -0.39 24.13 -2.22
CA VAL A 340 0.94 23.53 -2.12
C VAL A 340 1.18 23.09 -0.68
N ILE A 341 1.22 21.78 -0.44
CA ILE A 341 1.60 21.22 0.86
C ILE A 341 3.13 21.24 0.95
N LYS A 342 3.67 21.92 1.97
CA LYS A 342 5.11 21.96 2.22
C LYS A 342 5.61 20.60 2.70
N GLY A 343 6.80 20.21 2.27
CA GLY A 343 7.46 19.00 2.74
C GLY A 343 7.10 17.70 2.01
N LEU A 344 6.19 17.74 1.04
CA LEU A 344 6.09 16.69 0.02
C LEU A 344 7.37 16.73 -0.81
N LYS A 345 8.16 15.66 -0.77
CA LYS A 345 9.45 15.55 -1.45
C LYS A 345 9.48 14.38 -2.41
#